data_AF-A0AAE2SBC8-F1
#
_entry.id   AF-A0AAE2SBC8-F1
#
_cell.length_a   1.000
_cell.length_b   1.000
_cell.length_c   1.000
_cell.angle_alpha   90.00
_cell.angle_beta   90.00
_cell.angle_gamma   90.00
#
_symmetry.space_group_name_H-M   'P 1'
#
loop_
_entity.id
_entity.type
_entity.pdbx_description
1 polymer ?
#
loop_
_entity_poly.entity_id
_entity_poly.type
_entity_poly.pdbx_seq_one_letter_code
_entity_poly.pdbx_strand_id
1 'polypeptide(L)'
;MSKCPWSDPEKIAALSRTEIGEQLAARVAAQLVADNGQAGIWQSHQSYCGHGLVFADGKICLVSVHDGDVLYGPRLLEWQQPDTFVIWLSRQSDFTLSGADRSVPELFTKSRFRRNNQRLTRAKLEHYVLDSAGR
;
A
#
# COMPACT_ATOMS: atom_id res chain seq x y z
N MET A 1 12.20 -7.03 24.34
CA MET A 1 11.53 -6.36 23.20
C MET A 1 11.69 -7.25 21.98
N SER A 2 10.58 -7.68 21.36
CA SER A 2 10.65 -8.53 20.17
C SER A 2 11.42 -7.81 19.05
N LYS A 3 12.43 -8.46 18.47
CA LYS A 3 13.16 -7.91 17.32
C LYS A 3 12.15 -7.86 16.17
N CYS A 4 11.90 -6.68 15.62
CA CYS A 4 11.04 -6.47 14.45
C CYS A 4 11.98 -6.28 13.25
N PRO A 5 12.50 -7.35 12.63
CA PRO A 5 13.63 -7.28 11.71
C PRO A 5 13.35 -6.47 10.45
N TRP A 6 12.08 -6.25 10.11
CA TRP A 6 11.67 -5.38 8.98
C TRP A 6 11.82 -3.88 9.31
N SER A 7 11.79 -3.50 10.59
CA SER A 7 11.85 -2.11 11.05
C SER A 7 13.25 -1.64 11.45
N ASP A 8 14.26 -2.48 11.21
CA ASP A 8 15.65 -2.17 11.55
C ASP A 8 16.12 -0.93 10.76
N PRO A 9 16.84 0.02 11.39
CA PRO A 9 17.23 1.28 10.75
C PRO A 9 17.96 1.10 9.42
N GLU A 10 18.84 0.09 9.32
CA GLU A 10 19.56 -0.24 8.09
C GLU A 10 18.61 -0.66 6.96
N LYS A 11 17.60 -1.49 7.26
CA LYS A 11 16.61 -1.91 6.26
C LYS A 11 15.74 -0.75 5.82
N ILE A 12 15.34 0.12 6.75
CA ILE A 12 14.59 1.34 6.43
C ILE A 12 15.43 2.27 5.55
N ALA A 13 16.72 2.44 5.86
CA ALA A 13 17.62 3.29 5.09
C ALA A 13 17.82 2.77 3.65
N ALA A 14 17.83 1.44 3.48
CA ALA A 14 17.99 0.76 2.21
C ALA A 14 16.74 0.75 1.31
N LEU A 15 15.57 1.18 1.80
CA LEU A 15 14.37 1.28 0.97
C LEU A 15 14.57 2.28 -0.17
N SER A 16 14.03 1.93 -1.34
CA SER A 16 14.06 2.81 -2.51
C SER A 16 13.33 4.11 -2.23
N ARG A 17 13.93 5.21 -2.69
CA ARG A 17 13.33 6.56 -2.70
C ARG A 17 12.90 6.99 -4.10
N THR A 18 13.06 6.10 -5.08
CA THR A 18 12.57 6.35 -6.44
C THR A 18 11.05 6.37 -6.41
N GLU A 19 10.48 7.46 -6.90
CA GLU A 19 9.04 7.63 -7.04
C GLU A 19 8.41 6.48 -7.84
N ILE A 20 7.19 6.07 -7.49
CA ILE A 20 6.42 5.04 -8.22
C ILE A 20 6.19 5.49 -9.67
N GLY A 21 5.95 6.79 -9.88
CA GLY A 21 5.73 7.39 -11.18
C GLY A 21 4.29 7.22 -11.67
N GLU A 22 3.88 8.15 -12.53
CA GLU A 22 2.50 8.28 -13.01
C GLU A 22 2.01 7.04 -13.76
N GLN A 23 2.85 6.46 -14.62
CA GLN A 23 2.46 5.33 -15.46
C GLN A 23 2.06 4.09 -14.63
N LEU A 24 2.86 3.73 -13.61
CA LEU A 24 2.53 2.59 -12.75
C LEU A 24 1.32 2.91 -11.86
N ALA A 25 1.25 4.14 -11.32
CA ALA A 25 0.12 4.56 -10.51
C ALA A 25 -1.21 4.51 -11.28
N ALA A 26 -1.24 4.99 -12.53
CA ALA A 26 -2.40 4.94 -13.41
C ALA A 26 -2.85 3.50 -13.71
N ARG A 27 -1.91 2.60 -13.98
CA ARG A 27 -2.23 1.18 -14.21
C ARG A 27 -2.84 0.51 -12.97
N VAL A 28 -2.29 0.79 -11.78
CA VAL A 28 -2.84 0.29 -10.51
C VAL A 28 -4.26 0.83 -10.30
N ALA A 29 -4.48 2.12 -10.53
CA ALA A 29 -5.79 2.76 -10.38
C ALA A 29 -6.84 2.13 -11.31
N ALA A 30 -6.49 2.01 -12.59
CA ALA A 30 -7.35 1.40 -13.60
C ALA A 30 -7.70 -0.05 -13.24
N GLN A 31 -6.72 -0.82 -12.76
CA GLN A 31 -6.94 -2.21 -12.36
C GLN A 31 -7.86 -2.32 -11.13
N LEU A 32 -7.66 -1.51 -10.09
CA LEU A 32 -8.52 -1.52 -8.91
C LEU A 32 -9.98 -1.20 -9.26
N VAL A 33 -10.19 -0.22 -10.14
CA VAL A 33 -11.53 0.14 -10.64
C VAL A 33 -12.13 -1.00 -11.47
N ALA A 34 -11.34 -1.61 -12.37
CA ALA A 34 -11.79 -2.71 -13.21
C ALA A 34 -12.15 -3.97 -12.40
N ASP A 35 -11.36 -4.28 -11.36
CA ASP A 35 -11.65 -5.39 -10.45
C ASP A 35 -12.93 -5.16 -9.63
N ASN A 36 -13.38 -3.90 -9.49
CA ASN A 36 -14.63 -3.51 -8.83
C ASN A 36 -14.82 -4.19 -7.45
N GLY A 37 -13.75 -4.21 -6.66
CA GLY A 37 -13.72 -4.82 -5.32
C GLY A 37 -13.59 -6.34 -5.27
N GLN A 38 -13.48 -7.02 -6.41
CA GLN A 38 -13.24 -8.47 -6.47
C GLN A 38 -11.77 -8.83 -6.17
N ALA A 39 -10.86 -7.89 -6.39
CA ALA A 39 -9.44 -8.06 -6.11
C ALA A 39 -8.80 -6.72 -5.70
N GLY A 40 -7.52 -6.81 -5.34
CA GLY A 40 -6.73 -5.72 -4.79
C GLY A 40 -5.38 -6.23 -4.29
N ILE A 41 -4.69 -5.38 -3.54
CA ILE A 41 -3.33 -5.65 -3.06
C ILE A 41 -3.38 -5.77 -1.55
N TRP A 42 -3.25 -6.96 -0.98
CA TRP A 42 -3.04 -7.15 0.45
C TRP A 42 -2.32 -8.47 0.73
N GLN A 43 -1.89 -8.65 1.98
CA GLN A 43 -1.43 -9.95 2.48
C GLN A 43 -2.59 -10.60 3.22
N SER A 44 -2.78 -11.92 3.02
CA SER A 44 -3.83 -12.67 3.71
C SER A 44 -3.22 -13.71 4.64
N HIS A 45 -3.26 -13.45 5.94
CA HIS A 45 -2.85 -14.38 6.99
C HIS A 45 -3.43 -13.94 8.34
N GLN A 46 -3.27 -14.77 9.38
CA GLN A 46 -3.72 -14.44 10.74
C GLN A 46 -2.96 -13.21 11.28
N SER A 47 -3.64 -12.37 12.09
CA SER A 47 -3.17 -11.14 12.73
C SER A 47 -2.98 -9.93 11.80
N TYR A 48 -2.14 -8.97 12.16
CA TYR A 48 -1.90 -7.76 11.37
C TYR A 48 -1.22 -8.08 10.04
N CYS A 49 -1.82 -7.65 8.92
CA CYS A 49 -1.40 -7.91 7.55
C CYS A 49 -0.84 -6.67 6.82
N GLY A 50 -0.59 -5.58 7.53
CA GLY A 50 0.00 -4.38 6.93
C GLY A 50 -1.00 -3.46 6.25
N HIS A 51 -0.60 -2.90 5.11
CA HIS A 51 -1.46 -2.05 4.29
C HIS A 51 -1.99 -2.83 3.08
N GLY A 52 -3.22 -2.50 2.69
CA GLY A 52 -3.81 -2.98 1.45
C GLY A 52 -4.44 -1.87 0.61
N LEU A 53 -4.53 -2.11 -0.69
CA LEU A 53 -5.28 -1.28 -1.65
C LEU A 53 -6.45 -2.09 -2.18
N VAL A 54 -7.66 -1.51 -2.10
CA VAL A 54 -8.90 -2.13 -2.57
C VAL A 54 -9.78 -1.07 -3.24
N PHE A 55 -10.74 -1.52 -4.04
CA PHE A 55 -11.83 -0.68 -4.52
C PHE A 55 -13.12 -1.05 -3.79
N ALA A 56 -13.74 -0.09 -3.11
CA ALA A 56 -14.96 -0.32 -2.34
C ALA A 56 -15.83 0.95 -2.34
N ASP A 57 -17.14 0.79 -2.41
CA ASP A 57 -18.12 1.90 -2.42
C ASP A 57 -17.83 2.97 -3.49
N GLY A 58 -17.32 2.54 -4.66
CA GLY A 58 -16.96 3.45 -5.75
C GLY A 58 -15.69 4.28 -5.49
N LYS A 59 -14.87 3.89 -4.51
CA LYS A 59 -13.63 4.59 -4.12
C LYS A 59 -12.45 3.64 -4.11
N ILE A 60 -11.26 4.17 -4.40
CA ILE A 60 -10.01 3.49 -4.08
C ILE A 60 -9.72 3.74 -2.59
N CYS A 61 -9.37 2.70 -1.85
CA CYS A 61 -9.16 2.76 -0.40
C CYS A 61 -7.79 2.16 -0.04
N LEU A 62 -7.01 2.91 0.73
CA LEU A 62 -5.87 2.37 1.48
C LEU A 62 -6.40 1.91 2.84
N VAL A 63 -6.20 0.64 3.18
CA VAL A 63 -6.70 0.04 4.43
C VAL A 63 -5.56 -0.52 5.28
N SER A 64 -5.76 -0.57 6.59
CA SER A 64 -4.99 -1.48 7.46
C SER A 64 -5.65 -2.85 7.39
N VAL A 65 -4.90 -3.90 7.10
CA VAL A 65 -5.46 -5.25 6.92
C VAL A 65 -5.21 -6.09 8.16
N HIS A 66 -6.21 -6.85 8.57
CA HIS A 66 -6.18 -7.68 9.77
C HIS A 66 -6.87 -9.01 9.50
N ASP A 67 -6.27 -10.11 9.94
CA ASP A 67 -6.76 -11.48 9.78
C ASP A 67 -7.08 -11.83 8.31
N GLY A 68 -6.32 -11.24 7.39
CA GLY A 68 -6.50 -11.37 5.94
C GLY A 68 -7.76 -10.72 5.38
N ASP A 69 -8.52 -10.01 6.21
CA ASP A 69 -9.76 -9.33 5.85
C ASP A 69 -9.53 -7.82 5.69
N VAL A 70 -9.81 -7.32 4.49
CA VAL A 70 -9.71 -5.91 4.11
C VAL A 70 -10.87 -5.06 4.64
N LEU A 71 -11.97 -5.69 5.06
CA LEU A 71 -13.15 -5.04 5.63
C LEU A 71 -13.04 -4.88 7.15
N TYR A 72 -12.19 -5.67 7.82
CA TYR A 72 -12.09 -5.67 9.28
C TYR A 72 -11.27 -4.49 9.83
N GLY A 73 -10.27 -4.01 9.10
CA GLY A 73 -9.43 -2.91 9.54
C GLY A 73 -9.85 -1.53 9.00
N PRO A 74 -9.34 -0.44 9.60
CA PRO A 74 -9.74 0.91 9.23
C PRO A 74 -9.27 1.30 7.82
N ARG A 75 -10.12 2.07 7.12
CA ARG A 75 -9.72 2.86 5.95
C ARG A 75 -8.84 4.01 6.43
N LEU A 76 -7.64 4.10 5.87
CA LEU A 76 -6.62 5.08 6.21
C LEU A 76 -6.72 6.29 5.28
N LEU A 77 -6.93 6.04 3.99
CA LEU A 77 -7.14 7.04 2.96
C LEU A 77 -8.17 6.53 1.95
N GLU A 78 -8.92 7.45 1.36
CA GLU A 78 -9.93 7.15 0.35
C GLU A 78 -9.87 8.17 -0.77
N TRP A 79 -10.04 7.71 -2.01
CA TRP A 79 -10.06 8.55 -3.20
C TRP A 79 -11.31 8.25 -4.02
N GLN A 80 -12.19 9.25 -4.14
CA GLN A 80 -13.38 9.18 -4.98
C GLN A 80 -13.04 9.26 -6.48
N GLN A 81 -12.00 10.04 -6.81
CA GLN A 81 -11.55 10.26 -8.17
C GLN A 81 -10.22 9.52 -8.40
N PRO A 82 -10.16 8.55 -9.34
CA PRO A 82 -8.94 7.80 -9.61
C PRO A 82 -7.72 8.69 -9.88
N ASP A 83 -7.88 9.82 -10.57
CA ASP A 83 -6.78 10.74 -10.88
C ASP A 83 -6.11 11.31 -9.63
N THR A 84 -6.89 11.58 -8.57
CA THR A 84 -6.33 12.07 -7.29
C THR A 84 -5.51 10.99 -6.59
N PHE A 85 -5.91 9.73 -6.71
CA PHE A 85 -5.12 8.59 -6.25
C PHE A 85 -3.84 8.43 -7.08
N VAL A 86 -3.92 8.59 -8.41
CA VAL A 86 -2.76 8.51 -9.31
C VAL A 86 -1.72 9.58 -8.96
N ILE A 87 -2.15 10.83 -8.76
CA ILE A 87 -1.27 11.93 -8.35
C ILE A 87 -0.62 11.64 -6.99
N TRP A 88 -1.37 11.10 -6.04
CA TRP A 88 -0.83 10.75 -4.73
C TRP A 88 0.19 9.62 -4.82
N LEU A 89 -0.19 8.50 -5.47
CA LEU A 89 0.63 7.29 -5.54
C LEU A 89 1.90 7.50 -6.35
N SER A 90 1.84 8.28 -7.44
CA SER A 90 3.00 8.55 -8.30
C SER A 90 4.17 9.18 -7.57
N ARG A 91 3.88 10.01 -6.56
CA ARG A 91 4.86 10.70 -5.69
C ARG A 91 5.39 9.83 -4.54
N GLN A 92 4.81 8.65 -4.33
CA GLN A 92 5.26 7.74 -3.27
C GLN A 92 6.49 6.95 -3.72
N SER A 93 7.20 6.36 -2.76
CA SER A 93 8.27 5.38 -2.97
C SER A 93 8.16 4.26 -1.92
N ASP A 94 8.99 3.22 -2.03
CA ASP A 94 9.03 2.17 -0.99
C ASP A 94 9.32 2.78 0.40
N PHE A 95 10.16 3.81 0.45
CA PHE A 95 10.47 4.52 1.69
C PHE A 95 9.26 5.28 2.24
N THR A 96 8.52 6.05 1.43
CA THR A 96 7.36 6.81 1.95
C THR A 96 6.22 5.87 2.36
N LEU A 97 5.99 4.79 1.60
CA LEU A 97 4.98 3.76 1.89
C LEU A 97 5.29 2.94 3.15
N SER A 98 6.55 2.91 3.60
CA SER A 98 6.97 2.16 4.79
C SER A 98 6.36 2.69 6.10
N GLY A 99 5.93 3.95 6.13
CA GLY A 99 5.54 4.66 7.36
C GLY A 99 6.72 5.10 8.23
N ALA A 100 7.94 5.13 7.68
CA ALA A 100 9.12 5.71 8.31
C ALA A 100 9.27 7.21 8.03
N ASP A 101 8.79 7.68 6.88
CA ASP A 101 8.91 9.07 6.46
C ASP A 101 7.94 9.97 7.23
N ARG A 102 8.47 11.02 7.86
CA ARG A 102 7.68 12.01 8.61
C ARG A 102 7.04 13.06 7.71
N SER A 103 7.51 13.21 6.48
CA SER A 103 6.96 14.14 5.50
C SER A 103 5.62 13.69 4.94
N VAL A 104 5.27 12.40 5.13
CA VAL A 104 3.99 11.79 4.73
C VAL A 104 3.21 11.41 5.99
N PRO A 105 2.61 12.39 6.70
CA PRO A 105 2.03 12.19 8.03
C PRO A 105 0.90 11.16 8.06
N GLU A 106 0.18 10.99 6.95
CA GLU A 106 -0.91 10.02 6.81
C GLU A 106 -0.44 8.55 6.79
N LEU A 107 0.83 8.30 6.43
CA LEU A 107 1.44 6.97 6.45
C LEU A 107 2.38 6.76 7.64
N PHE A 108 2.91 7.86 8.18
CA PHE A 108 3.89 7.84 9.26
C PHE A 108 3.39 7.08 10.49
N THR A 109 4.26 6.26 11.08
CA THR A 109 3.96 5.60 12.35
C THR A 109 5.15 5.61 13.30
N LYS A 110 4.86 5.89 14.59
CA LYS A 110 5.81 5.71 15.69
C LYS A 110 5.98 4.23 16.08
N SER A 111 5.07 3.36 15.67
CA SER A 111 5.13 1.93 15.99
C SER A 111 6.22 1.23 15.18
N ARG A 112 7.25 0.71 15.86
CA ARG A 112 8.27 -0.15 15.24
C ARG A 112 7.66 -1.40 14.61
N PHE A 113 6.64 -1.97 15.25
CA PHE A 113 5.97 -3.16 14.71
C PHE A 113 5.27 -2.90 13.38
N ARG A 114 4.64 -1.72 13.19
CA ARG A 114 3.91 -1.38 11.95
C ARG A 114 4.81 -0.83 10.85
N ARG A 115 5.89 -0.14 11.22
CA ARG A 115 6.83 0.48 10.25
C ARG A 115 7.48 -0.59 9.38
N ASN A 116 7.37 -0.43 8.07
CA ASN A 116 7.87 -1.35 7.03
C ASN A 116 7.34 -2.79 7.14
N ASN A 117 6.35 -3.03 7.99
CA ASN A 117 5.75 -4.34 8.14
C ASN A 117 4.61 -4.49 7.15
N GLN A 118 4.81 -5.36 6.16
CA GLN A 118 3.79 -5.74 5.18
C GLN A 118 3.15 -4.51 4.49
N ARG A 119 3.96 -3.48 4.26
CA ARG A 119 3.57 -2.28 3.54
C ARG A 119 3.51 -2.54 2.02
N LEU A 120 2.94 -1.58 1.31
CA LEU A 120 2.99 -1.53 -0.15
C LEU A 120 4.41 -1.24 -0.61
N THR A 121 4.81 -1.85 -1.71
CA THR A 121 6.08 -1.62 -2.38
C THR A 121 5.86 -1.57 -3.88
N ARG A 122 6.77 -0.94 -4.62
CA ARG A 122 6.79 -0.94 -6.09
C ARG A 122 6.60 -2.35 -6.65
N ALA A 123 7.33 -3.33 -6.13
CA ALA A 123 7.24 -4.72 -6.59
C ALA A 123 5.83 -5.31 -6.42
N LYS A 124 5.13 -5.02 -5.32
CA LYS A 124 3.75 -5.46 -5.11
C LYS A 124 2.78 -4.79 -6.10
N LEU A 125 2.99 -3.50 -6.37
CA LEU A 125 2.18 -2.74 -7.34
C LEU A 125 2.38 -3.30 -8.76
N GLU A 126 3.63 -3.55 -9.16
CA GLU A 126 4.00 -4.12 -10.45
C GLU A 126 3.42 -5.52 -10.64
N HIS A 127 3.54 -6.37 -9.62
CA HIS A 127 2.97 -7.72 -9.66
C HIS A 127 1.45 -7.70 -9.87
N TYR A 128 0.73 -6.85 -9.11
CA TYR A 128 -0.72 -6.73 -9.23
C TYR A 128 -1.20 -6.35 -10.64
N VAL A 129 -0.50 -5.42 -11.31
CA VAL A 129 -0.85 -5.00 -12.68
C VAL A 129 -0.33 -5.95 -13.76
N LEU A 130 0.57 -6.88 -13.44
CA LEU A 130 1.05 -7.93 -14.35
C LEU A 130 0.12 -9.15 -14.32
N ASP A 131 -0.25 -9.62 -13.13
CA ASP A 131 -1.17 -10.75 -12.96
C ASP A 131 -2.51 -10.51 -13.65
N SER A 132 -2.93 -9.25 -13.69
CA SER A 132 -4.17 -8.85 -14.34
C SER A 132 -4.09 -8.82 -15.87
N ALA A 133 -2.90 -8.68 -16.45
CA ALA A 133 -2.72 -8.71 -17.91
C ALA A 133 -2.74 -10.13 -18.48
N GLY A 134 -2.68 -11.16 -17.62
CA GLY A 134 -2.79 -12.57 -17.99
C GLY A 134 -4.15 -13.21 -17.69
N ARG A 135 -5.15 -12.42 -17.25
CA ARG A 135 -6.53 -12.87 -17.02
C ARG A 135 -7.43 -12.55 -18.20
#